data_AF-X1KT52-F1
#
_entry.id   AF-X1KT52-F1
#
_cell.length_a   1.000
_cell.length_b   1.000
_cell.length_c   1.000
_cell.angle_alpha   90.00
_cell.angle_beta   90.00
_cell.angle_gamma   90.00
#
_symmetry.space_group_name_H-M   'P 1'
#
loop_
_entity.id
_entity.type
_entity.pdbx_description
1 polymer ?
#
loop_
_entity_poly.entity_id
_entity_poly.type
_entity_poly.pdbx_seq_one_letter_code
_entity_poly.pdbx_strand_id
1 'polypeptide(L)'
;MGKITPTIKDLICHPYPITSEISPDGKKVAFILVKTNWSKNRYERICYIYDIETSKTFQLTQGKSITSLRWYNNSSLAVLKSLDGESKAEKKEQIWVYEELYGDGSAITNQATGIQAFEPYERGFVYLANNLEKKKRKK
;
A
#
# COMPACT_ATOMS: atom_id res chain seq x y z
N MET A 1 -29.02 -23.79 16.06
CA MET A 1 -28.15 -23.21 15.02
C MET A 1 -27.17 -24.29 14.56
N GLY A 2 -27.15 -24.61 13.26
CA GLY A 2 -26.22 -25.61 12.72
C GLY A 2 -24.77 -25.16 12.80
N LYS A 3 -23.85 -26.06 13.12
CA LYS A 3 -22.41 -25.80 13.11
C LYS A 3 -21.98 -25.46 11.68
N ILE A 4 -21.50 -24.25 11.44
CA ILE A 4 -20.85 -23.89 10.18
C ILE A 4 -19.40 -24.38 10.27
N THR A 5 -19.02 -25.31 9.41
CA THR A 5 -17.65 -25.79 9.30
C THR A 5 -16.94 -24.98 8.21
N PRO A 6 -15.88 -24.20 8.54
CA PRO A 6 -15.12 -23.46 7.54
C PRO A 6 -14.52 -24.39 6.47
N THR A 7 -14.59 -23.98 5.22
CA THR A 7 -13.96 -24.67 4.09
C THR A 7 -12.55 -24.13 3.82
N ILE A 8 -11.77 -24.84 3.00
CA ILE A 8 -10.48 -24.33 2.49
C ILE A 8 -10.69 -23.01 1.73
N LYS A 9 -11.81 -22.89 0.99
CA LYS A 9 -12.14 -21.66 0.28
C LYS A 9 -12.39 -20.50 1.25
N ASP A 10 -13.05 -20.74 2.38
CA ASP A 10 -13.28 -19.71 3.40
C ASP A 10 -11.95 -19.23 3.99
N LEU A 11 -11.03 -20.17 4.26
CA LEU A 11 -9.69 -19.85 4.73
C LEU A 11 -8.91 -18.99 3.73
N ILE A 12 -8.94 -19.35 2.43
CA ILE A 12 -8.25 -18.61 1.37
C ILE A 12 -8.92 -17.25 1.09
N CYS A 13 -10.24 -17.16 1.21
CA CYS A 13 -10.98 -15.92 0.93
C CYS A 13 -11.01 -14.96 2.12
N HIS A 14 -10.59 -15.39 3.30
CA HIS A 14 -10.68 -14.59 4.52
C HIS A 14 -9.83 -13.31 4.39
N PRO A 15 -10.42 -12.11 4.45
CA PRO A 15 -9.64 -10.88 4.46
C PRO A 15 -8.92 -10.73 5.80
N TYR A 16 -7.63 -10.38 5.77
CA TYR A 16 -6.84 -10.17 6.97
C TYR A 16 -5.94 -8.92 6.85
N PRO A 17 -5.77 -8.14 7.93
CA PRO A 17 -4.85 -7.02 7.94
C PRO A 17 -3.40 -7.51 8.09
N ILE A 18 -2.43 -6.79 7.50
CA ILE A 18 -1.00 -7.14 7.61
C ILE A 18 -0.10 -6.00 8.10
N THR A 19 -0.55 -4.75 8.03
CA THR A 19 0.22 -3.56 8.41
C THR A 19 -0.74 -2.46 8.80
N SER A 20 -0.42 -1.67 9.82
CA SER A 20 -1.19 -0.52 10.27
C SER A 20 -0.31 0.62 10.74
N GLU A 21 -0.76 1.86 10.53
CA GLU A 21 -0.10 3.09 10.95
C GLU A 21 -1.15 4.07 11.49
N ILE A 22 -0.87 4.66 12.65
CA ILE A 22 -1.76 5.64 13.30
C ILE A 22 -1.35 7.04 12.84
N SER A 23 -2.32 7.91 12.53
CA SER A 23 -2.04 9.30 12.18
C SER A 23 -1.36 10.04 13.34
N PRO A 24 -0.54 11.06 13.09
CA PRO A 24 0.19 11.74 14.17
C PRO A 24 -0.74 12.39 15.22
N ASP A 25 -1.95 12.80 14.83
CA ASP A 25 -2.98 13.32 15.73
C ASP A 25 -3.80 12.24 16.44
N GLY A 26 -3.55 10.95 16.15
CA GLY A 26 -4.24 9.82 16.76
C GLY A 26 -5.69 9.64 16.33
N LYS A 27 -6.18 10.34 15.29
CA LYS A 27 -7.58 10.29 14.87
C LYS A 27 -7.91 9.24 13.82
N LYS A 28 -6.89 8.74 13.12
CA LYS A 28 -7.07 7.79 12.00
C LYS A 28 -6.07 6.66 12.08
N VAL A 29 -6.48 5.49 11.61
CA VAL A 29 -5.62 4.32 11.43
C VAL A 29 -5.65 3.92 9.97
N ALA A 30 -4.52 4.01 9.29
CA ALA A 30 -4.35 3.43 7.97
C ALA A 30 -3.93 1.97 8.12
N PHE A 31 -4.50 1.05 7.34
CA PHE A 31 -4.09 -0.35 7.36
C PHE A 31 -4.22 -1.00 6.00
N ILE A 32 -3.38 -2.01 5.76
CA ILE A 32 -3.41 -2.82 4.55
C ILE A 32 -4.26 -4.05 4.83
N LEU A 33 -5.36 -4.18 4.09
CA LEU A 33 -6.21 -5.37 4.08
C LEU A 33 -5.87 -6.23 2.86
N VAL A 34 -5.52 -7.49 3.11
CA VAL A 34 -5.28 -8.48 2.06
C VAL A 34 -6.61 -9.09 1.65
N LYS A 35 -6.92 -9.06 0.34
CA LYS A 35 -8.12 -9.66 -0.24
C LYS A 35 -7.77 -10.59 -1.39
N THR A 36 -8.50 -11.67 -1.52
CA THR A 36 -8.34 -12.62 -2.62
C THR A 36 -9.03 -12.10 -3.86
N ASN A 37 -8.28 -11.90 -4.94
CA ASN A 37 -8.81 -11.62 -6.26
C ASN A 37 -8.71 -12.89 -7.12
N TRP A 38 -9.83 -13.61 -7.22
CA TRP A 38 -9.93 -14.87 -7.96
C TRP A 38 -9.79 -14.68 -9.47
N SER A 39 -10.34 -13.60 -10.04
CA SER A 39 -10.26 -13.37 -11.48
C SER A 39 -8.83 -13.10 -11.95
N LYS A 40 -8.02 -12.46 -11.10
CA LYS A 40 -6.60 -12.19 -11.35
C LYS A 40 -5.65 -13.22 -10.72
N ASN A 41 -6.19 -14.29 -10.10
CA ASN A 41 -5.45 -15.33 -9.39
C ASN A 41 -4.33 -14.78 -8.48
N ARG A 42 -4.65 -13.79 -7.65
CA ARG A 42 -3.67 -13.12 -6.79
C ARG A 42 -4.32 -12.56 -5.52
N TYR A 43 -3.51 -12.32 -4.50
CA TYR A 43 -3.90 -11.43 -3.40
C TYR A 43 -3.71 -9.97 -3.80
N GLU A 44 -4.67 -9.13 -3.42
CA GLU A 44 -4.59 -7.68 -3.53
C GLU A 44 -4.42 -7.09 -2.14
N ARG A 45 -3.53 -6.09 -2.05
CA ARG A 45 -3.22 -5.38 -0.81
C ARG A 45 -3.80 -3.99 -0.91
N ILE A 46 -4.89 -3.75 -0.19
CA ILE A 46 -5.70 -2.55 -0.33
C ILE A 46 -5.56 -1.72 0.95
N CYS A 47 -5.24 -0.44 0.81
CA CYS A 47 -5.24 0.49 1.94
C CYS A 47 -6.68 0.87 2.31
N TYR A 48 -6.98 0.74 3.60
CA TYR A 48 -8.19 1.22 4.25
C TYR A 48 -7.81 2.24 5.32
N ILE A 49 -8.74 3.15 5.61
CA ILE A 49 -8.66 4.10 6.72
C ILE A 49 -9.79 3.79 7.68
N TYR A 50 -9.46 3.64 8.96
CA TYR A 50 -10.41 3.68 10.06
C TYR A 50 -10.36 5.05 10.72
N ASP A 51 -11.51 5.70 10.82
CA ASP A 51 -11.69 6.97 11.52
C ASP A 51 -12.20 6.69 12.93
N ILE A 52 -11.41 7.08 13.94
CA ILE A 52 -11.67 6.72 15.34
C ILE A 52 -12.89 7.46 15.88
N GLU A 53 -13.05 8.73 15.53
CA GLU A 53 -14.14 9.58 16.02
C GLU A 53 -15.51 9.09 15.51
N THR A 54 -15.58 8.76 14.22
CA THR A 54 -16.84 8.30 13.59
C THR A 54 -17.02 6.78 13.65
N SER A 55 -15.99 6.04 14.06
CA SER A 55 -15.95 4.57 14.01
C SER A 55 -16.24 3.99 12.61
N LYS A 56 -15.91 4.73 11.55
CA LYS A 56 -16.15 4.31 10.16
C LYS A 56 -14.85 3.86 9.50
N THR A 57 -14.97 2.84 8.65
CA THR A 57 -13.88 2.38 7.79
C THR A 57 -14.22 2.71 6.34
N PHE A 58 -13.27 3.25 5.59
CA PHE A 58 -13.41 3.43 4.14
C PHE A 58 -12.16 2.96 3.40
N GLN A 59 -12.35 2.59 2.13
CA GLN A 59 -11.28 2.15 1.25
C GLN A 59 -10.60 3.37 0.64
N LEU A 60 -9.26 3.46 0.73
CA LEU A 60 -8.50 4.57 0.15
C LEU A 60 -7.99 4.25 -1.26
N THR A 61 -7.53 3.02 -1.49
CA THR A 61 -6.89 2.64 -2.76
C THR A 61 -7.75 1.65 -3.54
N GLN A 62 -7.76 1.71 -4.87
CA GLN A 62 -8.46 0.72 -5.72
C GLN A 62 -7.46 -0.12 -6.52
N GLY A 63 -7.68 -1.45 -6.56
CA GLY A 63 -7.10 -2.40 -7.52
C GLY A 63 -5.57 -2.58 -7.54
N LYS A 64 -4.83 -1.77 -6.79
CA LYS A 64 -3.36 -1.70 -6.80
C LYS A 64 -2.80 -2.26 -5.50
N SER A 65 -1.67 -2.94 -5.60
CA SER A 65 -1.01 -3.57 -4.45
C SER A 65 -0.18 -2.54 -3.70
N ILE A 66 -0.53 -2.32 -2.44
CA ILE A 66 0.22 -1.46 -1.51
C ILE A 66 1.20 -2.30 -0.69
N THR A 67 2.41 -1.80 -0.49
CA THR A 67 3.48 -2.49 0.27
C THR A 67 3.95 -1.75 1.50
N SER A 68 3.74 -0.43 1.57
CA SER A 68 4.09 0.38 2.73
C SER A 68 3.11 1.53 2.91
N LEU A 69 2.92 1.94 4.16
CA LEU A 69 2.10 3.08 4.59
C LEU A 69 2.96 3.98 5.48
N ARG A 70 2.92 5.29 5.26
CA ARG A 70 3.53 6.28 6.15
C ARG A 70 2.69 7.54 6.18
N TRP A 71 2.31 8.00 7.37
CA TRP A 71 1.69 9.31 7.50
C TRP A 71 2.74 10.40 7.25
N TYR A 72 2.45 11.31 6.32
CA TYR A 72 3.29 12.47 6.07
C TYR A 72 2.95 13.61 7.05
N ASN A 73 1.66 13.74 7.40
CA ASN A 73 1.15 14.66 8.40
C ASN A 73 -0.20 14.12 8.93
N ASN A 74 -1.00 14.95 9.61
CA ASN A 74 -2.29 14.55 10.20
C ASN A 74 -3.35 14.09 9.18
N SER A 75 -3.29 14.57 7.94
CA SER A 75 -4.31 14.34 6.92
C SER A 75 -3.80 13.69 5.64
N SER A 76 -2.48 13.64 5.43
CA SER A 76 -1.86 13.07 4.24
C SER A 76 -1.18 11.74 4.52
N LEU A 77 -1.52 10.72 3.72
CA LEU A 77 -0.90 9.41 3.77
C LEU A 77 -0.06 9.16 2.52
N ALA A 78 1.20 8.79 2.72
CA ALA A 78 2.07 8.29 1.67
C ALA A 78 2.06 6.76 1.63
N VAL A 79 2.10 6.20 0.42
CA VAL A 79 2.09 4.75 0.19
C VAL A 79 3.10 4.35 -0.87
N LEU A 80 3.67 3.14 -0.75
CA LEU A 80 4.34 2.48 -1.88
C LEU A 80 3.32 1.72 -2.70
N LYS A 81 3.24 2.07 -3.98
CA LYS A 81 2.23 1.58 -4.92
C LYS A 81 2.89 1.33 -6.27
N SER A 82 2.71 0.12 -6.80
CA SER A 82 3.10 -0.20 -8.17
C SER A 82 2.03 0.29 -9.16
N LEU A 83 2.45 0.83 -10.30
CA LEU A 83 1.59 0.88 -11.48
C LEU A 83 1.40 -0.55 -11.99
N ASP A 84 0.19 -0.88 -12.45
CA ASP A 84 -0.07 -2.19 -13.06
C ASP A 84 0.76 -2.31 -14.35
N GLY A 85 1.82 -3.12 -14.30
CA GLY A 85 2.50 -3.66 -15.47
C GLY A 85 2.14 -5.13 -15.65
N GLU A 86 2.08 -5.60 -16.89
CA GLU A 86 1.68 -6.97 -17.23
C GLU A 86 2.68 -8.03 -16.72
N SER A 87 3.93 -7.64 -16.45
CA SER A 87 4.97 -8.55 -15.97
C SER A 87 5.43 -8.26 -14.53
N LYS A 88 5.81 -9.31 -13.79
CA LYS A 88 6.46 -9.20 -12.46
C LYS A 88 7.79 -8.45 -12.51
N ALA A 89 8.44 -8.39 -13.67
CA ALA A 89 9.74 -7.71 -13.84
C ALA A 89 9.62 -6.18 -13.95
N GLU A 90 8.40 -5.65 -14.12
CA GLU A 90 8.16 -4.22 -14.40
C GLU A 90 7.38 -3.49 -13.31
N LYS A 91 6.99 -4.16 -12.22
CA LYS A 91 6.30 -3.53 -11.10
C LYS A 91 7.25 -2.65 -10.30
N LYS A 92 7.43 -1.42 -10.79
CA LYS A 92 8.21 -0.37 -10.13
C LYS A 92 7.30 0.37 -9.16
N GLU A 93 7.52 0.12 -7.88
CA GLU A 93 6.81 0.86 -6.83
C GLU A 93 7.31 2.29 -6.80
N GLN A 94 6.37 3.22 -6.62
CA GLN A 94 6.64 4.64 -6.45
C GLN A 94 5.97 5.10 -5.16
N ILE A 95 6.41 6.24 -4.63
CA ILE A 95 5.72 6.90 -3.53
C ILE A 95 4.53 7.66 -4.14
N TRP A 96 3.36 7.37 -3.60
CA TRP A 96 2.12 8.08 -3.89
C TRP A 96 1.62 8.76 -2.63
N VAL A 97 1.14 9.99 -2.74
CA VAL A 97 0.57 10.74 -1.61
C VAL A 97 -0.93 10.92 -1.83
N TYR A 98 -1.70 10.58 -0.81
CA TYR A 98 -3.13 10.83 -0.70
C TYR A 98 -3.34 11.99 0.25
N GLU A 99 -3.42 13.20 -0.30
CA GLU A 99 -3.74 14.41 0.47
C GLU A 99 -5.19 14.34 0.93
N GLU A 100 -5.42 14.63 2.21
CA GLU A 100 -6.76 14.61 2.84
C GLU A 100 -7.53 13.28 2.64
N LEU A 101 -6.79 12.21 2.29
CA LEU A 101 -7.30 10.85 2.10
C LEU A 101 -8.39 10.70 1.03
N TYR A 102 -8.41 11.57 0.01
CA TYR A 102 -9.34 11.48 -1.12
C TYR A 102 -8.64 11.31 -2.47
N GLY A 103 -9.45 10.96 -3.48
CA GLY A 103 -9.01 10.82 -4.86
C GLY A 103 -8.12 9.60 -5.12
N ASP A 104 -7.39 9.62 -6.23
CA ASP A 104 -6.58 8.49 -6.69
C ASP A 104 -5.12 8.50 -6.18
N GLY A 105 -4.78 9.54 -5.40
CA GLY A 105 -3.43 9.87 -4.96
C GLY A 105 -2.54 10.40 -6.09
N SER A 106 -1.51 11.14 -5.72
CA SER A 106 -0.53 11.72 -6.63
C SER A 106 0.80 10.97 -6.54
N ALA A 107 1.32 10.50 -7.68
CA ALA A 107 2.67 9.96 -7.73
C ALA A 107 3.69 11.10 -7.59
N ILE A 108 4.56 11.03 -6.59
CA ILE A 108 5.58 12.07 -6.35
C ILE A 108 6.99 11.62 -6.73
N THR A 109 7.15 10.36 -7.13
CA THR A 109 8.43 9.81 -7.61
C THR A 109 8.26 9.10 -8.96
N ASN A 110 9.34 9.09 -9.73
CA ASN A 110 9.47 8.30 -10.95
C ASN A 110 10.86 7.65 -11.01
N GLN A 111 11.13 6.74 -10.08
CA GLN A 111 12.42 6.06 -9.98
C GLN A 111 12.50 4.87 -10.94
N ALA A 112 13.56 4.83 -11.76
CA ALA A 112 13.72 3.87 -12.84
C ALA A 112 13.78 2.41 -12.38
N THR A 113 14.26 2.15 -11.16
CA THR A 113 14.30 0.80 -10.57
C THR A 113 13.14 0.52 -9.62
N GLY A 114 12.24 1.48 -9.43
CA GLY A 114 11.30 1.48 -8.31
C GLY A 114 11.97 1.76 -6.97
N ILE A 115 11.12 2.08 -5.99
CA ILE A 115 11.49 2.35 -4.61
C ILE A 115 11.22 1.09 -3.78
N GLN A 116 12.18 0.72 -2.94
CA GLN A 116 12.11 -0.46 -2.07
C GLN A 116 11.55 -0.14 -0.69
N ALA A 117 11.86 1.05 -0.17
CA ALA A 117 11.41 1.56 1.12
C ALA A 117 11.48 3.09 1.11
N PHE A 118 10.69 3.73 1.95
CA PHE A 118 10.72 5.18 2.13
C PHE A 118 10.29 5.57 3.54
N GLU A 119 10.71 6.75 3.97
CA GLU A 119 10.27 7.40 5.21
C GLU A 119 10.04 8.90 4.95
N PRO A 120 9.00 9.52 5.53
CA PRO A 120 8.86 10.96 5.61
C PRO A 120 10.07 11.58 6.32
N TYR A 121 10.55 12.72 5.80
CA TYR A 121 11.64 13.48 6.41
C TYR A 121 11.49 14.96 6.08
N GLU A 122 11.33 15.80 7.10
CA GLU A 122 11.11 17.24 6.96
C GLU A 122 9.94 17.54 6.01
N ARG A 123 10.22 18.18 4.86
CA ARG A 123 9.24 18.54 3.81
C ARG A 123 9.21 17.54 2.65
N GLY A 124 9.70 16.32 2.85
CA GLY A 124 9.82 15.34 1.78
C GLY A 124 9.97 13.92 2.29
N PHE A 125 10.71 13.11 1.52
CA PHE A 125 10.90 11.70 1.79
C PHE A 125 12.35 11.29 1.52
N VAL A 126 12.88 10.41 2.36
CA VAL A 126 14.09 9.65 2.08
C VAL A 126 13.65 8.27 1.59
N TYR A 127 14.30 7.75 0.54
CA TYR A 127 13.94 6.45 -0.02
C TYR A 127 15.14 5.61 -0.44
N LEU A 128 14.94 4.29 -0.47
CA LEU A 128 15.90 3.31 -0.95
C LEU A 128 15.52 2.85 -2.36
N ALA A 129 16.46 2.89 -3.29
CA ALA A 129 16.31 2.40 -4.65
C ALA A 129 17.62 1.79 -5.16
N ASN A 130 17.53 0.85 -6.11
CA ASN A 130 18.72 0.27 -6.75
C ASN A 130 19.34 1.28 -7.74
N ASN A 131 20.67 1.36 -7.78
CA ASN A 131 21.37 2.16 -8.78
C ASN A 131 21.64 1.33 -10.05
N LEU A 132 21.27 1.84 -11.22
CA LEU A 132 21.48 1.19 -12.53
C LEU A 132 22.96 1.07 -12.92
N GLU A 133 23.86 1.90 -12.37
CA GLU A 133 25.26 1.94 -12.80
C GLU A 133 26.09 0.70 -12.44
N LYS A 134 25.63 -0.14 -11.50
CA LYS A 134 26.39 -1.34 -11.08
C LYS A 134 26.40 -2.51 -12.07
N LYS A 135 25.72 -2.42 -13.23
CA LYS A 135 25.75 -3.48 -14.26
C LYS A 135 26.93 -3.40 -15.25
N LYS A 136 27.79 -2.38 -15.22
CA LYS A 136 28.93 -2.22 -16.15
C LYS A 136 30.32 -2.60 -15.59
N ARG A 137 30.40 -3.37 -14.50
CA ARG A 137 31.68 -3.93 -14.01
C ARG A 137 31.59 -5.44 -13.82
N LYS A 138 31.69 -6.16 -14.93
CA LYS A 138 32.37 -7.46 -14.97
C LYS A 138 33.46 -7.33 -16.03
N LYS A 139 34.71 -7.25 -15.57
CA LYS A 139 35.89 -7.52 -16.39
C LYS A 139 35.99 -9.03 -16.58
#